data_AF-A0A151UDM8-F1
#
_entry.id   AF-A0A151UDM8-F1
#
_cell.length_a   1.000
_cell.length_b   1.000
_cell.length_c   1.000
_cell.angle_alpha   90.00
_cell.angle_beta   90.00
_cell.angle_gamma   90.00
#
_symmetry.space_group_name_H-M   'P 1'
#
loop_
_entity.id
_entity.type
_entity.pdbx_description
1 polymer ?
#
loop_
_entity_poly.entity_id
_entity_poly.type
_entity_poly.pdbx_seq_one_letter_code
_entity_poly.pdbx_strand_id
1 'polypeptide(L)' 'GRFEILCLSGSYLVADSGGPRNRIGGLTVSLASPDGRVICGGVGGVLIAARVLFR' A
#
# COMPACT_ATOMS: atom_id res chain seq x y z
N GLY A 1 -0.56 -12.20 3.70
CA GLY A 1 -1.20 -12.23 5.03
C GLY A 1 -2.17 -11.06 5.15
N ARG A 2 -2.92 -10.97 6.26
CA ARG A 2 -3.68 -9.78 6.64
C ARG A 2 -2.81 -8.92 7.54
N PHE A 3 -2.74 -7.62 7.25
CA PHE A 3 -1.92 -6.67 7.99
C PHE A 3 -2.75 -5.41 8.26
N GLU A 4 -2.42 -4.72 9.34
CA GLU A 4 -2.94 -3.39 9.61
C GLU A 4 -2.03 -2.34 8.96
N ILE A 5 -2.62 -1.34 8.33
CA ILE A 5 -1.89 -0.21 7.77
C ILE A 5 -1.64 0.79 8.90
N LEU A 6 -0.38 0.92 9.32
CA LEU A 6 0.00 1.88 10.35
C LEU A 6 0.24 3.27 9.75
N CYS A 7 0.88 3.31 8.58
CA CYS A 7 1.17 4.54 7.86
C CYS A 7 1.22 4.25 6.36
N LEU A 8 0.60 5.12 5.56
CA LEU A 8 0.67 5.13 4.11
C LEU A 8 0.96 6.56 3.67
N SER A 9 2.04 6.76 2.92
CA SER A 9 2.47 8.08 2.49
C SER A 9 3.00 8.04 1.06
N GLY A 10 3.16 9.22 0.46
CA GLY A 10 3.67 9.41 -0.89
C GLY A 10 2.64 10.04 -1.83
N SER A 11 2.99 10.05 -3.11
CA SER A 11 2.18 10.63 -4.16
C SER A 11 2.04 9.65 -5.32
N TYR A 12 0.89 9.71 -5.98
CA TYR A 12 0.59 8.85 -7.09
C TYR A 12 -0.22 9.63 -8.12
N LEU A 13 0.40 9.89 -9.27
CA LEU A 13 -0.21 10.62 -10.36
C LEU A 13 -0.33 9.71 -11.58
N VAL A 14 -1.53 9.64 -12.14
CA VAL A 14 -1.79 8.98 -13.42
C VAL A 14 -1.49 9.99 -14.52
N ALA A 15 -0.50 9.70 -15.37
CA ALA A 15 -0.18 10.59 -16.48
C ALA A 15 -1.27 10.49 -17.57
N ASP A 16 -1.68 11.63 -18.12
CA ASP A 16 -2.76 11.77 -19.12
C ASP A 16 -2.54 10.95 -20.41
N SER A 17 -1.28 10.61 -20.73
CA SER A 17 -0.89 10.09 -22.04
C SER A 17 -0.68 8.58 -22.14
N GLY A 18 -1.23 7.78 -21.22
CA GLY A 18 -1.61 6.40 -21.56
C GLY A 18 -1.05 5.29 -20.68
N GLY A 19 -1.98 4.49 -20.17
CA GLY A 19 -1.77 3.14 -19.65
C GLY A 19 -1.32 3.06 -18.19
N PRO A 20 -1.61 1.94 -17.48
CA PRO A 20 -1.23 1.72 -16.09
C PRO A 20 0.29 1.71 -15.82
N ARG A 21 1.12 1.95 -16.84
CA ARG A 21 2.58 1.98 -16.78
C ARG A 21 3.15 3.41 -16.77
N ASN A 22 2.35 4.43 -17.10
CA ASN A 22 2.77 5.84 -17.08
C ASN A 22 2.28 6.52 -15.79
N ARG A 23 2.90 6.15 -14.66
CA ARG A 23 2.57 6.67 -13.33
C ARG A 23 3.80 7.39 -12.79
N ILE A 24 3.59 8.57 -12.23
CA ILE A 24 4.65 9.39 -11.61
C ILE A 24 4.43 9.37 -10.10
N GLY A 25 5.51 9.23 -9.35
CA GLY A 25 5.50 9.13 -7.89
C GLY A 25 5.65 7.70 -7.39
N GLY A 26 5.40 7.51 -6.09
CA GLY A 26 5.52 6.23 -5.40
C GLY A 26 4.87 6.31 -4.02
N LEU A 27 4.34 5.18 -3.57
CA LEU A 27 3.79 5.04 -2.23
C LEU A 27 4.77 4.28 -1.35
N THR A 28 4.87 4.68 -0.09
CA THR A 28 5.55 3.94 0.98
C THR A 28 4.54 3.54 2.04
N VAL A 29 4.77 2.40 2.68
CA VAL A 29 3.84 1.85 3.66
C VAL A 29 4.58 1.22 4.84
N SER A 30 3.99 1.34 6.02
CA SER A 30 4.33 0.59 7.23
C SER A 30 3.15 -0.29 7.61
N LEU A 31 3.40 -1.59 7.76
CA LEU A 31 2.38 -2.62 8.04
C LEU A 31 2.69 -3.36 9.34
N ALA A 32 1.66 -3.56 10.16
CA ALA A 32 1.72 -4.45 11.32
C ALA A 32 1.14 -5.82 10.97
N SER A 33 1.89 -6.85 11.31
CA SER A 33 1.45 -8.25 11.26
C SER A 33 0.66 -8.60 12.54
N PRO A 34 -0.25 -9.59 12.50
CA PRO A 34 -1.01 -10.00 13.69
C PRO A 34 -0.15 -10.50 14.86
N ASP A 35 1.11 -10.88 14.60
CA ASP A 35 2.11 -11.26 15.60
C ASP A 35 2.86 -10.06 16.20
N GLY A 36 2.45 -8.82 15.86
CA GLY A 36 3.03 -7.58 16.37
C GLY A 36 4.30 -7.11 15.65
N ARG A 37 4.76 -7.82 14.60
CA ARG A 37 5.93 -7.41 13.82
C ARG A 37 5.59 -6.31 12.82
N VAL A 38 6.53 -5.39 12.60
CA VAL A 38 6.38 -4.28 11.64
C VAL A 38 7.27 -4.49 10.43
N ILE A 39 6.72 -4.27 9.23
CA ILE A 39 7.46 -4.22 7.97
C ILE A 39 7.21 -2.88 7.28
N CYS A 40 8.26 -2.33 6.65
CA CYS A 40 8.21 -1.02 5.99
C CYS A 40 8.86 -1.10 4.60
N GLY A 41 8.38 -0.29 3.65
CA GLY A 41 9.01 -0.21 2.34
C GLY A 41 8.17 0.51 1.28
N GLY A 42 8.69 0.52 0.05
CA GLY A 42 7.96 1.00 -1.13
C GLY A 42 6.93 0.00 -1.64
N VAL A 43 5.84 0.51 -2.20
CA VAL A 43 4.79 -0.32 -2.80
C VAL A 43 5.14 -0.61 -4.26
N GLY A 44 5.69 -1.79 -4.53
CA GLY A 44 6.05 -2.24 -5.89
C GLY A 44 4.90 -2.85 -6.70
N GLY A 45 3.69 -2.96 -6.13
CA GLY A 45 2.56 -3.67 -6.73
C GLY A 45 1.21 -3.26 -6.15
N VAL A 46 0.24 -4.18 -6.15
CA VAL A 46 -1.11 -3.91 -5.64
C VAL A 46 -1.20 -4.23 -4.14
N LEU A 47 -1.77 -3.31 -3.37
CA LEU A 47 -2.27 -3.58 -2.02
C LEU A 47 -3.79 -3.78 -2.09
N ILE A 48 -4.28 -4.89 -1.53
CA ILE A 48 -5.70 -5.22 -1.50
C ILE A 48 -6.23 -4.93 -0.11
N ALA A 49 -7.27 -4.08 -0.01
CA ALA A 49 -7.91 -3.77 1.24
C ALA A 49 -8.52 -5.04 1.85
N ALA A 50 -8.10 -5.38 3.07
CA ALA A 50 -8.70 -6.45 3.85
C ALA A 50 -9.88 -5.89 4.65
N ARG A 51 -10.94 -6.69 4.79
CA ARG A 51 -12.06 -6.35 5.67
C ARG A 51 -11.79 -6.90 7.07
N VAL A 52 -12.05 -6.07 8.08
CA VAL A 52 -12.20 -6.56 9.45
C VAL A 52 -13.48 -7.38 9.48
N LEU A 53 -13.38 -8.67 9.84
CA LEU A 53 -14.57 -9.46 10.15
C LEU A 53 -15.03 -8.96 11.52
N PHE A 54 -16.22 -8.35 11.60
CA PHE A 54 -16.81 -8.01 12.90
C PHE A 54 -16.90 -9.31 13.71
N ARG A 55 -16.28 -9.31 14.91
CA ARG A 55 -16.47 -10.35 15.91
C ARG A 55 -17.68 -10.02 16.76
#